data_AF-A0A5E4M1H9-F1
#
_entry.id   AF-A0A5E4M1H9-F1
#
_cell.length_a   1.000
_cell.length_b   1.000
_cell.length_c   1.000
_cell.angle_alpha   90.00
_cell.angle_beta   90.00
_cell.angle_gamma   90.00
#
_symmetry.space_group_name_H-M   'P 1'
#
loop_
_entity.id
_entity.type
_entity.pdbx_description
1 polymer ?
#
loop_
_entity_poly.entity_id
_entity_poly.type
_entity_poly.pdbx_seq_one_letter_code
_entity_poly.pdbx_strand_id
1 'polypeptide(L)'
;MPIVQHSKIKVRSGLEQNLPALDKGEFGWAVDSRRLFIGNGTISDGAPFAGNTEILTTASTTTSNSSSSSEYTPASGTFQQSPDGNTVVFWTEGNVSPIPASTIVWVNFPQVPGVDYNINDYIVTFANAPASTDHLAWQGWVEAS
;
A
#
# COMPACT_ATOMS: atom_id res chain seq x y z
N MET A 1 7.52 38.39 6.15
CA MET A 1 7.10 37.22 5.35
C MET A 1 6.30 36.32 6.28
N PRO A 2 5.04 35.96 5.99
CA PRO A 2 4.29 35.08 6.86
C PRO A 2 4.80 33.65 6.67
N ILE A 3 5.26 33.04 7.77
CA ILE A 3 5.56 31.61 7.78
C ILE A 3 4.21 30.90 7.91
N VAL A 4 3.78 30.19 6.87
CA VAL A 4 2.64 29.28 6.98
C VAL A 4 3.17 28.06 7.72
N GLN A 5 2.90 28.00 9.01
CA GLN A 5 3.30 26.86 9.82
C GLN A 5 2.34 25.71 9.56
N HIS A 6 2.80 24.69 8.82
CA HIS A 6 2.11 23.41 8.74
C HIS A 6 2.42 22.59 10.00
N SER A 7 1.40 21.95 10.57
CA SER A 7 1.59 20.98 11.65
C SER A 7 2.45 19.82 11.13
N LYS A 8 3.66 19.67 11.67
CA LYS A 8 4.56 18.55 11.35
C LYS A 8 4.49 17.52 12.47
N ILE A 9 4.03 16.32 12.14
CA ILE A 9 4.17 15.16 13.02
C ILE A 9 5.62 14.69 12.92
N LYS A 10 6.29 14.59 14.07
CA LYS A 10 7.62 13.98 14.19
C LYS A 10 7.46 12.66 14.91
N VAL A 11 8.09 11.63 14.38
CA VAL A 11 8.13 10.29 14.96
C VAL A 11 9.54 9.98 15.40
N ARG A 12 9.70 8.98 16.26
CA ARG A 12 11.02 8.49 16.64
C ARG A 12 11.69 7.87 15.41
N SER A 13 12.96 8.18 15.16
CA SER A 13 13.68 7.63 14.01
C SER A 13 15.13 7.29 14.34
N GLY A 14 15.64 6.21 13.76
CA GLY A 14 17.02 5.74 13.95
C GLY A 14 17.31 4.49 13.13
N LEU A 15 18.44 3.83 13.40
CA LEU A 15 18.71 2.49 12.84
C LEU A 15 17.71 1.48 13.42
N GLU A 16 17.27 0.52 12.63
CA GLU A 16 16.28 -0.49 13.06
C GLU A 16 16.69 -1.20 14.36
N GLN A 17 17.96 -1.61 14.45
CA GLN A 17 18.55 -2.27 15.63
C GLN A 17 18.52 -1.41 16.91
N ASN A 18 18.36 -0.09 16.77
CA ASN A 18 18.30 0.87 17.87
C ASN A 18 16.87 1.36 18.14
N LEU A 19 15.87 0.78 17.47
CA LEU A 19 14.47 1.15 17.69
C LEU A 19 14.00 0.56 19.05
N PRO A 20 13.58 1.40 20.01
CA PRO A 20 13.11 0.89 21.29
C PRO A 20 11.74 0.24 21.16
N ALA A 21 11.28 -0.39 22.24
CA ALA A 21 9.85 -0.67 22.40
C ALA A 21 9.08 0.66 22.36
N LEU A 22 8.15 0.77 21.42
CA LEU A 22 7.34 1.95 21.22
C LEU A 22 6.12 1.89 22.13
N ASP A 23 5.69 3.05 22.62
CA ASP A 23 4.45 3.16 23.39
C ASP A 23 3.22 2.82 22.54
N LYS A 24 2.08 2.55 23.18
CA LYS A 24 0.82 2.24 22.50
C LYS A 24 0.46 3.33 21.48
N GLY A 25 0.46 2.97 20.20
CA GLY A 25 0.17 3.87 19.09
C GLY A 25 1.30 4.84 18.71
N GLU A 26 2.49 4.74 19.32
CA GLU A 26 3.66 5.50 18.90
C GLU A 26 4.22 4.93 17.58
N PHE A 27 4.57 5.81 16.64
CA PHE A 27 5.24 5.43 15.41
C PHE A 27 6.75 5.52 15.52
N GLY A 28 7.44 4.57 14.89
CA GLY A 28 8.89 4.52 14.78
C GLY A 28 9.34 4.30 13.34
N TRP A 29 10.34 5.07 12.89
CA TRP A 29 10.88 5.00 11.53
C TRP A 29 12.33 4.49 11.53
N ALA A 30 12.57 3.34 10.91
CA ALA A 30 13.91 2.82 10.69
C ALA A 30 14.51 3.44 9.41
N VAL A 31 15.53 4.30 9.57
CA VAL A 31 16.07 5.11 8.46
C VAL A 31 16.92 4.29 7.48
N ASP A 32 17.56 3.24 7.98
CA ASP A 32 18.45 2.35 7.24
C ASP A 32 17.67 1.35 6.38
N SER A 33 16.64 0.72 6.95
CA SER A 33 15.79 -0.23 6.23
C SER A 33 14.59 0.42 5.54
N ARG A 34 14.30 1.70 5.83
CA ARG A 34 13.12 2.45 5.35
C ARG A 34 11.80 1.76 5.72
N ARG A 35 11.73 1.21 6.93
CA ARG A 35 10.58 0.48 7.47
C ARG A 35 9.88 1.30 8.56
N LEU A 36 8.57 1.13 8.66
CA LEU A 36 7.71 1.83 9.63
C LEU A 36 7.17 0.84 10.67
N PHE A 37 7.12 1.25 11.93
CA PHE A 37 6.61 0.44 13.04
C PHE A 37 5.61 1.23 13.89
N ILE A 38 4.69 0.50 14.53
CA ILE A 38 3.75 1.03 15.52
C ILE A 38 3.84 0.22 16.83
N GLY A 39 3.84 0.90 17.98
CA GLY A 39 3.82 0.24 19.28
C GLY A 39 2.45 -0.34 19.62
N ASN A 40 2.40 -1.60 20.05
CA ASN A 40 1.16 -2.28 20.36
C ASN A 40 0.58 -1.91 21.73
N GLY A 41 1.44 -1.46 22.66
CA GLY A 41 1.09 -1.31 24.07
C GLY A 41 1.18 -2.61 24.85
N THR A 42 0.59 -2.65 26.04
CA THR A 42 0.65 -3.82 26.93
C THR A 42 -0.52 -4.78 26.68
N ILE A 43 -0.35 -6.06 27.05
CA ILE A 43 -1.44 -7.05 26.98
C ILE A 43 -2.62 -6.64 27.87
N SER A 44 -2.36 -6.02 29.02
CA SER A 44 -3.40 -5.48 29.90
C SER A 44 -4.23 -4.38 29.24
N ASP A 45 -3.67 -3.66 28.27
CA ASP A 45 -4.38 -2.64 27.49
C ASP A 45 -5.11 -3.23 26.26
N GLY A 46 -5.17 -4.57 26.17
CA GLY A 46 -5.83 -5.32 25.09
C GLY A 46 -4.94 -5.60 23.87
N ALA A 47 -3.63 -5.38 23.94
CA ALA A 47 -2.73 -5.70 22.83
C ALA A 47 -2.64 -7.23 22.62
N PRO A 48 -2.65 -7.72 21.37
CA PRO A 48 -2.52 -9.16 21.09
C PRO A 48 -1.15 -9.71 21.51
N PHE A 49 -0.10 -8.88 21.42
CA PHE A 49 1.24 -9.16 21.93
C PHE A 49 1.95 -7.84 22.27
N ALA A 50 2.90 -7.89 23.21
CA ALA A 50 3.72 -6.73 23.56
C ALA A 50 4.85 -6.51 22.53
N GLY A 51 5.16 -5.26 22.22
CA GLY A 51 6.24 -4.88 21.30
C GLY A 51 5.76 -4.00 20.15
N ASN A 52 6.52 -4.03 19.05
CA ASN A 52 6.27 -3.24 17.86
C ASN A 52 5.71 -4.12 16.74
N THR A 53 4.72 -3.64 16.01
CA THR A 53 4.24 -4.22 14.76
C THR A 53 4.79 -3.42 13.59
N GLU A 54 5.30 -4.10 12.57
CA GLU A 54 5.72 -3.44 11.33
C GLU A 54 4.50 -3.07 10.47
N ILE A 55 4.52 -1.85 9.94
CA ILE A 55 3.66 -1.42 8.85
C ILE A 55 4.47 -1.58 7.56
N LEU A 56 3.95 -2.41 6.66
CA LEU A 56 4.66 -2.76 5.42
C LEU A 56 4.87 -1.53 4.54
N THR A 57 6.11 -1.36 4.12
CA THR A 57 6.57 -0.33 3.19
C THR A 57 7.08 -0.99 1.92
N THR A 58 7.35 -0.20 0.88
CA THR A 58 7.97 -0.71 -0.35
C THR A 58 9.37 -1.31 -0.14
N ALA A 59 10.01 -1.05 1.01
CA ALA A 59 11.33 -1.57 1.36
C ALA A 59 11.28 -2.78 2.30
N SER A 60 10.09 -3.17 2.78
CA SER A 60 9.91 -4.32 3.67
C SER A 60 10.19 -5.61 2.90
N THR A 61 11.15 -6.42 3.37
CA THR A 61 11.38 -7.78 2.86
C THR A 61 10.53 -8.76 3.64
N THR A 62 9.56 -9.41 3.00
CA THR A 62 8.77 -10.49 3.62
C THR A 62 9.61 -11.76 3.71
N THR A 63 10.52 -11.82 4.68
CA THR A 63 11.27 -13.06 4.99
C THR A 63 10.37 -13.97 5.80
N SER A 64 9.46 -14.67 5.11
CA SER A 64 8.54 -15.61 5.74
C SER A 64 9.30 -16.90 6.05
N ASN A 65 9.61 -17.12 7.32
CA ASN A 65 10.09 -18.40 7.80
C ASN A 65 9.06 -19.47 7.43
N SER A 66 9.50 -20.43 6.62
CA SER A 66 8.69 -21.43 5.94
C SER A 66 7.77 -22.22 6.89
N SER A 67 6.51 -21.81 6.94
CA SER A 67 5.34 -22.62 7.27
C SER A 67 4.13 -21.91 6.66
N SER A 68 4.09 -21.83 5.31
CA SER A 68 2.99 -21.30 4.47
C SER A 68 2.48 -19.89 4.80
N SER A 69 3.08 -18.79 4.31
CA SER A 69 2.43 -17.44 4.44
C SER A 69 3.05 -16.27 3.65
N SER A 70 3.62 -16.47 2.47
CA SER A 70 3.70 -15.35 1.52
C SER A 70 3.27 -15.83 0.15
N GLU A 71 2.00 -16.22 0.06
CA GLU A 71 1.34 -16.44 -1.23
C GLU A 71 1.31 -15.17 -2.07
N TYR A 72 1.45 -13.99 -1.44
CA TYR A 72 1.27 -12.72 -2.12
C TYR A 72 2.31 -11.66 -1.73
N THR A 73 2.71 -10.84 -2.70
CA THR A 73 3.60 -9.68 -2.54
C THR A 73 2.87 -8.38 -2.90
N PRO A 74 3.13 -7.26 -2.20
CA PRO A 74 2.46 -6.01 -2.52
C PRO A 74 3.03 -5.43 -3.83
N ALA A 75 2.16 -4.95 -4.70
CA ALA A 75 2.50 -4.34 -5.98
C ALA A 75 1.68 -3.07 -6.22
N SER A 76 2.24 -2.15 -7.01
CA SER A 76 1.55 -0.94 -7.44
C SER A 76 2.16 -0.43 -8.74
N GLY A 77 1.41 0.34 -9.50
CA GLY A 77 1.90 0.88 -10.77
C GLY A 77 0.90 1.79 -11.47
N THR A 78 1.24 2.16 -12.69
CA THR A 78 0.34 2.87 -13.60
C THR A 78 -0.27 1.92 -14.62
N PHE A 79 -1.04 2.46 -15.57
CA PHE A 79 -1.58 1.73 -16.71
C PHE A 79 -0.80 2.08 -17.98
N GLN A 80 -0.76 1.15 -18.94
CA GLN A 80 0.00 1.29 -20.18
C GLN A 80 -0.45 2.46 -21.08
N GLN A 81 -1.65 2.99 -20.84
CA GLN A 81 -2.22 4.08 -21.60
C GLN A 81 -2.97 5.05 -20.69
N SER A 82 -2.99 6.32 -21.11
CA SER A 82 -3.79 7.35 -20.46
C SER A 82 -5.26 7.28 -20.91
N PRO A 83 -6.21 7.70 -20.05
CA PRO A 83 -7.60 7.85 -20.45
C PRO A 83 -7.81 8.83 -21.60
N ASP A 84 -8.79 8.55 -22.45
CA ASP A 84 -9.24 9.44 -23.53
C ASP A 84 -10.72 9.85 -23.39
N GLY A 85 -11.40 9.43 -22.31
CA GLY A 85 -12.82 9.65 -22.10
C GLY A 85 -13.73 8.62 -22.76
N ASN A 86 -13.19 7.68 -23.54
CA ASN A 86 -13.97 6.68 -24.29
C ASN A 86 -13.57 5.24 -23.99
N THR A 87 -12.29 5.00 -23.72
CA THR A 87 -11.74 3.69 -23.46
C THR A 87 -12.14 3.20 -22.07
N VAL A 88 -12.59 1.94 -21.99
CA VAL A 88 -12.96 1.28 -20.74
C VAL A 88 -12.04 0.13 -20.36
N VAL A 89 -11.16 -0.33 -21.26
CA VAL A 89 -10.24 -1.44 -21.02
C VAL A 89 -8.81 -0.92 -20.95
N PHE A 90 -8.12 -1.25 -19.86
CA PHE A 90 -6.75 -0.82 -19.61
C PHE A 90 -5.91 -2.00 -19.09
N TRP A 91 -4.61 -1.92 -19.30
CA TRP A 91 -3.64 -2.92 -18.86
C TRP A 91 -2.69 -2.31 -17.85
N THR A 92 -2.39 -3.05 -16.78
CA THR A 92 -1.36 -2.64 -15.83
C THR A 92 -0.01 -2.53 -16.53
N GLU A 93 0.78 -1.54 -16.16
CA GLU A 93 2.14 -1.42 -16.64
C GLU A 93 2.96 -2.65 -16.23
N GLY A 94 3.73 -3.20 -17.18
CA GLY A 94 4.49 -4.44 -16.96
C GLY A 94 3.66 -5.73 -16.97
N ASN A 95 2.36 -5.68 -17.31
CA ASN A 95 1.45 -6.83 -17.33
C ASN A 95 1.40 -7.58 -16.00
N VAL A 96 1.39 -6.83 -14.90
CA VAL A 96 1.29 -7.39 -13.56
C VAL A 96 -0.17 -7.77 -13.27
N SER A 97 -0.42 -9.00 -12.84
CA SER A 97 -1.76 -9.51 -12.51
C SER A 97 -2.01 -9.46 -11.00
N PRO A 98 -2.63 -8.40 -10.45
CA PRO A 98 -2.96 -8.36 -9.04
C PRO A 98 -4.21 -9.20 -8.73
N ILE A 99 -4.28 -9.70 -7.50
CA ILE A 99 -5.42 -10.47 -7.01
C ILE A 99 -6.66 -9.57 -7.06
N PRO A 100 -7.76 -10.03 -7.69
CA PRO A 100 -8.95 -9.23 -7.87
C PRO A 100 -9.51 -8.61 -6.59
N ALA A 101 -9.61 -9.39 -5.52
CA ALA A 101 -10.16 -8.95 -4.24
C ALA A 101 -9.28 -7.93 -3.49
N SER A 102 -8.03 -7.77 -3.91
CA SER A 102 -7.04 -6.93 -3.24
C SER A 102 -6.72 -5.64 -3.99
N THR A 103 -7.14 -5.56 -5.26
CA THR A 103 -6.79 -4.46 -6.16
C THR A 103 -7.62 -3.23 -5.85
N ILE A 104 -6.99 -2.07 -5.84
CA ILE A 104 -7.61 -0.76 -5.76
C ILE A 104 -7.07 0.06 -6.92
N VAL A 105 -7.98 0.65 -7.69
CA VAL A 105 -7.66 1.55 -8.80
C VAL A 105 -8.00 2.98 -8.37
N TRP A 106 -7.10 3.91 -8.65
CA TRP A 106 -7.22 5.32 -8.30
C TRP A 106 -7.54 6.12 -9.55
N VAL A 107 -8.71 6.77 -9.57
CA VAL A 107 -9.11 7.75 -10.61
C VAL A 107 -9.71 8.97 -9.92
N ASN A 108 -8.87 9.95 -9.54
CA ASN A 108 -9.16 11.05 -8.59
C ASN A 108 -9.55 10.60 -7.16
N PHE A 109 -10.28 9.50 -7.03
CA PHE A 109 -10.63 8.76 -5.82
C PHE A 109 -10.46 7.25 -6.07
N PRO A 110 -10.23 6.45 -5.01
CA PRO A 110 -10.18 5.01 -5.14
C PRO A 110 -11.54 4.46 -5.55
N GLN A 111 -11.54 3.64 -6.59
CA GLN A 111 -12.70 2.92 -7.10
C GLN A 111 -12.82 1.53 -6.46
N VAL A 112 -14.03 1.00 -6.44
CA VAL A 112 -14.34 -0.29 -5.81
C VAL A 112 -14.43 -1.41 -6.86
N PRO A 113 -13.66 -2.51 -6.72
CA PRO A 113 -13.80 -3.70 -7.58
C PRO A 113 -15.21 -4.27 -7.59
N GLY A 114 -15.66 -4.72 -8.75
CA GLY A 114 -16.99 -5.32 -8.98
C GLY A 114 -18.14 -4.31 -9.07
N VAL A 115 -17.93 -3.06 -8.66
CA VAL A 115 -18.90 -1.97 -8.79
C VAL A 115 -18.49 -1.04 -9.93
N ASP A 116 -17.29 -0.49 -9.84
CA ASP A 116 -16.81 0.55 -10.77
C ASP A 116 -15.92 -0.03 -11.87
N TYR A 117 -15.30 -1.17 -11.61
CA TYR A 117 -14.48 -1.89 -12.57
C TYR A 117 -14.40 -3.38 -12.23
N ASN A 118 -14.12 -4.19 -13.23
CA ASN A 118 -13.77 -5.60 -13.09
C ASN A 118 -12.31 -5.81 -13.48
N ILE A 119 -11.69 -6.83 -12.92
CA ILE A 119 -10.32 -7.20 -13.23
C ILE A 119 -10.24 -8.67 -13.63
N ASN A 120 -9.48 -8.94 -14.68
CA ASN A 120 -9.16 -10.26 -15.16
C ASN A 120 -7.68 -10.26 -15.55
N ASP A 121 -6.86 -10.99 -14.80
CA ASP A 121 -5.40 -10.94 -14.90
C ASP A 121 -4.86 -9.50 -14.74
N TYR A 122 -4.09 -9.02 -15.71
CA TYR A 122 -3.53 -7.67 -15.76
C TYR A 122 -4.46 -6.68 -16.51
N ILE A 123 -5.69 -7.09 -16.82
CA ILE A 123 -6.68 -6.29 -17.54
C ILE A 123 -7.72 -5.74 -16.57
N VAL A 124 -7.89 -4.42 -16.57
CA VAL A 124 -8.92 -3.71 -15.81
C VAL A 124 -9.96 -3.16 -16.78
N THR A 125 -11.22 -3.50 -16.57
CA THR A 125 -12.36 -3.03 -17.36
C THR A 125 -13.27 -2.17 -16.48
N PHE A 126 -13.31 -0.88 -16.74
CA PHE A 126 -14.17 0.08 -16.03
C PHE A 126 -15.62 -0.04 -16.51
N ALA A 127 -16.58 0.18 -15.61
CA ALA A 127 -17.99 0.25 -15.92
C ALA A 127 -18.33 1.50 -16.76
N ASN A 128 -17.61 2.60 -16.54
CA ASN A 128 -17.67 3.83 -17.32
C ASN A 128 -16.25 4.29 -17.66
N ALA A 129 -16.06 4.87 -18.85
CA ALA A 129 -14.74 5.36 -19.27
C ALA A 129 -14.24 6.47 -18.32
N PRO A 130 -13.02 6.37 -17.78
CA PRO A 130 -12.41 7.47 -17.03
C PRO A 130 -12.27 8.71 -17.92
N ALA A 131 -12.39 9.91 -17.35
CA ALA A 131 -12.27 11.15 -18.10
C ALA A 131 -10.85 11.31 -18.66
N SER A 132 -10.71 11.99 -19.80
CA SER A 132 -9.38 12.23 -20.41
C SER A 132 -8.42 13.05 -19.54
N THR A 133 -8.93 13.70 -18.50
CA THR A 133 -8.15 14.43 -17.49
C THR A 133 -7.71 13.58 -16.30
N ASP A 134 -8.17 12.34 -16.20
CA ASP A 134 -7.89 11.49 -15.05
C ASP A 134 -6.48 10.88 -15.12
N HIS A 135 -5.87 10.69 -13.95
CA HIS A 135 -4.65 9.91 -13.79
C HIS A 135 -4.98 8.56 -13.17
N LEU A 136 -4.67 7.48 -13.90
CA LEU A 136 -4.92 6.11 -13.44
C LEU A 136 -3.67 5.55 -12.77
N ALA A 137 -3.85 5.04 -11.56
CA ALA A 137 -2.86 4.23 -10.86
C ALA A 137 -3.56 3.06 -10.17
N TRP A 138 -2.80 2.03 -9.81
CA TRP A 138 -3.34 0.89 -9.08
C TRP A 138 -2.38 0.44 -7.98
N GLN A 139 -2.96 -0.20 -6.97
CA GLN A 139 -2.24 -0.91 -5.92
C GLN A 139 -2.97 -2.21 -5.62
N GLY A 140 -2.25 -3.23 -5.21
CA GLY A 140 -2.83 -4.52 -4.84
C GLY A 140 -1.77 -5.51 -4.40
N TRP A 141 -2.17 -6.75 -4.26
CA TRP A 141 -1.29 -7.87 -4.00
C TRP A 141 -1.20 -8.74 -5.25
N VAL A 142 -0.06 -9.35 -5.51
CA VAL A 142 0.18 -10.28 -6.64
C VAL A 142 0.68 -11.60 -6.08
N GLU A 143 0.46 -12.70 -6.80
CA GLU A 143 1.03 -13.99 -6.39
C GLU A 143 2.56 -13.92 -6.34
N ALA A 144 3.15 -14.50 -5.29
CA ALA A 144 4.60 -14.60 -5.17
C ALA A 144 5.13 -15.55 -6.26
N SER A 145 6.04 -15.05 -7.10
CA SER A 145 6.72 -15.80 -8.17
C SER A 145 7.75 -16.78 -7.63
#